data_AF-A0A0F9NM38-F1
#
_entry.id   AF-A0A0F9NM38-F1
#
_cell.length_a   1.000
_cell.length_b   1.000
_cell.length_c   1.000
_cell.angle_alpha   90.00
_cell.angle_beta   90.00
_cell.angle_gamma   90.00
#
_symmetry.space_group_name_H-M   'P 1'
#
loop_
_entity.id
_entity.type
_entity.pdbx_description
1 polymer ?
#
loop_
_entity_poly.entity_id
_entity_poly.type
_entity_poly.pdbx_seq_one_letter_code
_entity_poly.pdbx_strand_id
1 'polypeptide(L)'
;VTKYRANQSTTNDLVYRMWLWGEIQNEKILAPGFFDDEEVQDAWVNAKWVGNQRPDIDPLRSVKANVTEQEQAYKTGKQITTERGGGDYDENLERVKDELEKVAENKAPFQIAETNLVE
;
A
#
# COMPACT_ATOMS: atom_id res chain seq x y z
N VAL A 1 -34.66 -5.16 -0.82
CA VAL A 1 -33.82 -4.76 -1.98
C VAL A 1 -32.52 -4.19 -1.43
N THR A 2 -31.65 -5.08 -0.98
CA THR A 2 -30.39 -4.72 -0.32
C THR A 2 -29.40 -4.34 -1.43
N LYS A 3 -28.98 -3.08 -1.42
CA LYS A 3 -28.17 -2.50 -2.50
C LYS A 3 -26.82 -3.20 -2.56
N TYR A 4 -26.57 -3.92 -3.65
CA TYR A 4 -25.25 -4.29 -4.12
C TYR A 4 -24.41 -3.02 -4.29
N ARG A 5 -23.59 -2.69 -3.28
CA ARG A 5 -22.39 -1.86 -3.47
C ARG A 5 -21.22 -2.82 -3.54
N ALA A 6 -20.91 -3.25 -4.77
CA ALA A 6 -19.80 -4.14 -5.11
C ALA A 6 -18.46 -3.36 -5.16
N ASN A 7 -18.13 -2.65 -4.08
CA ASN A 7 -16.97 -1.78 -4.08
C ASN A 7 -16.24 -1.93 -2.73
N GLN A 8 -15.25 -2.81 -2.75
CA GLN A 8 -14.12 -2.98 -1.82
C GLN A 8 -14.28 -4.03 -0.70
N SER A 9 -13.76 -5.22 -1.05
CA SER A 9 -13.08 -6.21 -0.21
C SER A 9 -13.74 -6.62 1.11
N THR A 10 -14.46 -7.73 1.05
CA THR A 10 -14.25 -8.82 2.01
C THR A 10 -14.44 -10.12 1.23
N THR A 11 -13.32 -10.83 0.98
CA THR A 11 -13.24 -12.15 0.31
C THR A 11 -13.74 -12.22 -1.14
N ASN A 12 -12.82 -12.09 -2.10
CA ASN A 12 -12.86 -12.72 -3.43
C ASN A 12 -14.14 -12.59 -4.27
N ASP A 13 -14.06 -11.77 -5.31
CA ASP A 13 -15.08 -11.74 -6.37
C ASP A 13 -15.27 -13.16 -6.94
N LEU A 14 -16.43 -13.78 -6.74
CA LEU A 14 -16.73 -15.17 -7.10
C LEU A 14 -16.40 -15.46 -8.58
N VAL A 15 -16.58 -14.45 -9.43
CA VAL A 15 -16.26 -14.50 -10.85
C VAL A 15 -14.77 -14.76 -11.10
N TYR A 16 -13.89 -14.10 -10.34
CA TYR A 16 -12.44 -14.28 -10.45
C TYR A 16 -12.01 -15.65 -9.96
N ARG A 17 -12.58 -16.12 -8.84
CA ARG A 17 -12.33 -17.48 -8.33
C ARG A 17 -12.70 -18.55 -9.36
N MET A 18 -13.90 -18.46 -9.92
CA MET A 18 -14.39 -19.42 -10.91
C MET A 18 -13.55 -19.42 -12.19
N TRP A 19 -13.15 -18.23 -12.66
CA TRP A 19 -12.26 -18.09 -13.81
C TRP A 19 -10.90 -18.74 -13.54
N LEU A 20 -10.25 -18.41 -12.41
CA LEU A 20 -8.94 -18.96 -12.06
C LEU A 20 -9.01 -20.48 -11.93
N TRP A 21 -10.07 -21.00 -11.30
CA TRP A 21 -10.33 -22.45 -11.23
C TRP A 21 -10.39 -23.10 -12.61
N GLY A 22 -11.16 -22.51 -13.52
CA GLY A 22 -11.30 -23.02 -14.89
C GLY A 22 -9.95 -23.02 -15.63
N GLU A 23 -9.15 -21.98 -15.48
CA GLU A 23 -7.86 -21.87 -16.17
C GLU A 23 -6.80 -22.82 -15.59
N ILE A 24 -6.83 -23.11 -14.28
CA ILE A 24 -5.98 -24.12 -13.65
C ILE A 24 -6.37 -25.52 -14.12
N GLN A 25 -7.68 -25.82 -14.17
CA GLN A 25 -8.19 -27.11 -14.67
C GLN A 25 -7.89 -27.32 -16.16
N ASN A 26 -7.84 -26.23 -16.94
CA ASN A 26 -7.41 -26.25 -18.34
C ASN A 26 -5.87 -26.31 -18.51
N GLU A 27 -5.10 -26.45 -17.43
CA GLU A 27 -3.63 -26.53 -17.41
C GLU A 27 -2.93 -25.30 -18.00
N LYS A 28 -3.61 -24.15 -18.13
CA LYS A 28 -3.00 -22.91 -18.62
C LYS A 28 -2.23 -22.16 -17.53
N ILE A 29 -2.65 -22.34 -16.28
CA ILE A 29 -2.03 -21.72 -15.11
C ILE A 29 -1.60 -22.83 -14.16
N LEU A 30 -0.29 -22.91 -13.87
CA LEU A 30 0.28 -23.81 -12.88
C LEU A 30 0.18 -23.19 -11.49
N ALA A 31 -0.83 -23.62 -10.73
CA ALA A 31 -1.04 -23.20 -9.34
C ALA A 31 -0.88 -24.40 -8.39
N PRO A 32 0.34 -24.68 -7.90
CA PRO A 32 0.55 -25.77 -6.95
C PRO A 32 -0.20 -25.51 -5.63
N GLY A 33 -0.79 -26.57 -5.06
CA GLY A 33 -1.51 -26.48 -3.79
C GLY A 33 -2.89 -25.80 -3.87
N PHE A 34 -3.33 -25.36 -5.05
CA PHE A 34 -4.59 -24.61 -5.17
C PHE A 34 -5.81 -25.43 -4.73
N PHE A 35 -5.86 -26.73 -4.99
CA PHE A 35 -7.01 -27.56 -4.59
C PHE A 35 -6.85 -28.19 -3.20
N ASP A 36 -5.68 -28.05 -2.58
CA ASP A 36 -5.33 -28.75 -1.35
C ASP A 36 -5.71 -27.94 -0.10
N ASP A 37 -5.65 -26.61 -0.15
CA ASP A 37 -5.90 -25.71 0.98
C ASP A 37 -6.64 -24.43 0.57
N GLU A 38 -7.64 -24.03 1.37
CA GLU A 38 -8.41 -22.79 1.18
C GLU A 38 -7.55 -21.53 1.40
N GLU A 39 -6.58 -21.56 2.33
CA GLU A 39 -5.68 -20.42 2.55
C GLU A 39 -4.80 -20.15 1.32
N VAL A 40 -4.33 -21.22 0.68
CA VAL A 40 -3.54 -21.13 -0.56
C VAL A 40 -4.40 -20.57 -1.68
N GLN A 41 -5.66 -20.99 -1.80
CA GLN A 41 -6.59 -20.40 -2.77
C GLN A 41 -6.78 -18.90 -2.53
N ASP A 42 -6.98 -18.50 -1.27
CA ASP A 42 -7.13 -17.10 -0.93
C ASP A 42 -5.88 -16.29 -1.29
N ALA A 43 -4.68 -16.81 -1.02
CA ALA A 43 -3.44 -16.16 -1.41
C ALA A 43 -3.33 -15.95 -2.93
N TRP A 44 -3.74 -16.93 -3.73
CA TRP A 44 -3.75 -16.83 -5.20
C TRP A 44 -4.73 -15.77 -5.73
N VAL A 45 -5.91 -15.67 -5.11
CA VAL A 45 -6.98 -14.79 -5.61
C VAL A 45 -6.86 -13.38 -5.01
N ASN A 46 -6.17 -13.22 -3.88
CA ASN A 46 -5.92 -11.92 -3.25
C ASN A 46 -4.88 -11.04 -3.99
N ALA A 47 -4.44 -11.46 -5.19
CA ALA A 47 -3.55 -10.67 -6.02
C ALA A 47 -4.26 -9.39 -6.51
N LYS A 48 -3.85 -8.23 -5.98
CA LYS A 48 -4.32 -6.92 -6.41
C LYS A 48 -3.30 -6.28 -7.34
N TRP A 49 -3.70 -6.04 -8.59
CA TRP A 49 -2.88 -5.24 -9.52
C TRP A 49 -3.16 -3.75 -9.33
N VAL A 50 -2.15 -3.01 -8.88
CA VAL A 50 -2.14 -1.55 -8.87
C VAL A 50 -1.47 -1.11 -10.17
N GLY A 51 -2.23 -0.45 -11.04
CA GLY A 51 -1.70 0.03 -12.32
C GLY A 51 -0.59 1.07 -12.15
N ASN A 52 0.05 1.45 -13.26
CA ASN A 52 1.07 2.51 -13.22
C ASN A 52 0.45 3.79 -12.66
N GLN A 53 1.27 4.50 -11.91
CA GLN A 53 0.96 5.78 -11.35
C GLN A 53 0.62 6.81 -12.42
N ARG A 54 -0.39 7.64 -12.14
CA ARG A 54 -0.66 8.79 -12.99
C ARG A 54 0.49 9.79 -12.87
N PRO A 55 1.05 10.29 -13.98
CA PRO A 55 2.05 11.35 -13.91
C PRO A 55 1.41 12.62 -13.33
N ASP A 56 2.02 13.16 -12.28
CA ASP A 56 1.62 14.42 -11.68
C ASP A 56 2.15 15.58 -12.55
N ILE A 57 1.25 16.45 -13.02
CA ILE A 57 1.62 17.68 -13.75
C ILE A 57 2.24 18.72 -12.79
N ASP A 58 1.72 18.79 -11.57
CA ASP A 58 2.25 19.62 -10.48
C ASP A 58 2.25 18.80 -9.17
N PRO A 59 3.42 18.36 -8.70
CA PRO A 59 3.50 17.49 -7.53
C PRO A 59 3.04 18.17 -6.24
N LEU A 60 3.25 19.48 -6.08
CA LEU A 60 2.87 20.21 -4.87
C LEU A 60 1.36 20.39 -4.79
N ARG A 61 0.73 20.73 -5.93
CA ARG A 61 -0.72 20.90 -5.99
C ARG A 61 -1.45 19.56 -5.86
N SER A 62 -0.92 18.48 -6.43
CA SER A 62 -1.44 17.12 -6.28
C SER A 62 -1.46 16.68 -4.81
N VAL A 63 -0.36 16.91 -4.07
CA VAL A 63 -0.29 16.62 -2.62
C VAL A 63 -1.33 17.40 -1.84
N LYS A 64 -1.43 18.71 -2.09
CA LYS A 64 -2.42 19.56 -1.40
C LYS A 64 -3.85 19.10 -1.66
N ALA A 65 -4.17 18.73 -2.89
CA ALA A 65 -5.48 18.19 -3.24
C ALA A 65 -5.77 16.90 -2.46
N ASN A 66 -4.82 15.97 -2.39
CA ASN A 66 -4.98 14.72 -1.64
C ASN A 66 -5.20 14.95 -0.13
N VAL A 67 -4.50 15.92 0.46
CA VAL A 67 -4.72 16.30 1.88
C VAL A 67 -6.13 16.83 2.07
N THR A 68 -6.59 17.73 1.21
CA THR A 68 -7.96 18.27 1.27
C THR A 68 -9.03 17.20 1.04
N GLU A 69 -8.80 16.25 0.12
CA GLU A 69 -9.70 15.10 -0.09
C GLU A 69 -9.78 14.19 1.14
N GLN A 70 -8.67 13.99 1.85
CA GLN A 70 -8.62 13.20 3.07
C GLN A 70 -9.31 13.93 4.24
N GLU A 71 -9.07 15.23 4.40
CA GLU A 71 -9.74 16.07 5.40
C GLU A 71 -11.27 16.11 5.20
N GLN A 72 -11.72 16.12 3.95
CA GLN A 72 -13.13 16.06 3.57
C GLN A 72 -13.72 14.63 3.57
N ALA A 73 -12.92 13.63 3.93
CA ALA A 73 -13.28 12.21 3.96
C ALA A 73 -13.79 11.65 2.61
N TYR A 74 -13.34 12.23 1.49
CA TYR A 74 -13.61 11.70 0.15
C TYR A 74 -12.70 10.53 -0.21
N LYS A 75 -11.48 10.51 0.32
CA LYS A 75 -10.52 9.42 0.15
C LYS A 75 -9.89 9.04 1.49
N THR A 76 -9.50 7.77 1.60
CA THR A 76 -8.71 7.27 2.73
C THR A 76 -7.21 7.40 2.44
N GLY A 77 -6.39 7.50 3.50
CA GLY A 77 -4.93 7.49 3.36
C GLY A 77 -4.40 6.21 2.68
N LYS A 78 -5.06 5.06 2.91
CA LYS A 78 -4.78 3.79 2.21
C LYS A 78 -4.99 3.90 0.70
N GLN A 79 -6.11 4.50 0.28
CA GLN A 79 -6.40 4.70 -1.13
C GLN A 79 -5.38 5.64 -1.78
N ILE A 80 -5.07 6.77 -1.14
CA ILE A 80 -4.08 7.75 -1.64
C ILE A 80 -2.71 7.09 -1.76
N THR A 81 -2.28 6.31 -0.78
CA THR A 81 -0.97 5.62 -0.79
C THR A 81 -0.90 4.56 -1.88
N THR A 82 -1.98 3.80 -2.08
CA THR A 82 -2.07 2.83 -3.18
C THR A 82 -1.98 3.53 -4.54
N GLU A 83 -2.75 4.60 -4.76
CA GLU A 83 -2.73 5.40 -5.99
C GLU A 83 -1.35 6.05 -6.23
N ARG A 84 -0.69 6.47 -5.14
CA ARG A 84 0.54 7.27 -5.18
C ARG A 84 1.87 6.49 -5.03
N GLY A 85 1.85 5.22 -4.68
CA GLY A 85 3.09 4.46 -4.64
C GLY A 85 2.90 2.95 -4.71
N GLY A 86 1.66 2.47 -4.84
CA GLY A 86 1.34 1.05 -4.80
C GLY A 86 1.68 0.35 -3.48
N GLY A 87 2.13 1.09 -2.46
CA GLY A 87 2.49 0.55 -1.15
C GLY A 87 1.33 0.52 -0.17
N ASP A 88 1.56 -0.11 0.98
CA ASP A 88 0.65 -0.10 2.11
C ASP A 88 0.87 1.15 2.97
N TYR A 89 -0.23 1.79 3.38
CA TYR A 89 -0.19 2.97 4.25
C TYR A 89 0.25 2.62 5.67
N ASP A 90 -0.16 1.47 6.20
CA ASP A 90 0.12 1.11 7.59
C ASP A 90 1.63 0.79 7.74
N GLU A 91 2.20 0.03 6.81
CA GLU A 91 3.65 -0.22 6.77
C GLU A 91 4.44 1.08 6.59
N ASN A 92 3.94 2.02 5.78
CA ASN A 92 4.60 3.30 5.58
C ASN A 92 4.58 4.14 6.87
N LEU A 93 3.50 4.11 7.65
CA LEU A 93 3.46 4.83 8.94
C LEU A 93 4.50 4.29 9.93
N GLU A 94 4.65 2.97 10.02
CA GLU A 94 5.65 2.34 10.87
C GLU A 94 7.08 2.72 10.42
N ARG A 95 7.37 2.61 9.12
CA ARG A 95 8.68 3.01 8.58
C ARG A 95 8.98 4.48 8.79
N VAL A 96 8.01 5.37 8.52
CA VAL A 96 8.18 6.82 8.69
C VAL A 96 8.44 7.17 10.15
N LYS A 97 7.81 6.48 11.10
CA LYS A 97 8.10 6.67 12.53
C LYS A 97 9.57 6.39 12.83
N ASP A 98 10.09 5.24 12.41
CA ASP A 98 11.48 4.85 12.61
C ASP A 98 12.46 5.80 11.89
N GLU A 99 12.10 6.27 10.68
CA GLU A 99 12.88 7.25 9.93
C GLU A 99 12.96 8.59 10.64
N LEU A 100 11.85 9.08 11.19
CA LEU A 100 11.81 10.35 11.93
C LEU A 100 12.63 10.29 13.22
N GLU A 101 12.63 9.15 13.92
CA GLU A 101 13.49 8.92 15.09
C GLU A 101 14.98 9.02 14.70
N LYS A 102 15.41 8.31 13.65
CA LYS A 102 16.80 8.37 13.15
C LYS A 102 17.20 9.75 12.66
N VAL A 103 16.29 10.47 12.01
CA VAL A 103 16.53 11.85 11.56
C VAL A 103 16.70 12.80 12.75
N ALA A 104 15.92 12.62 13.81
CA ALA A 104 16.05 13.41 15.03
C ALA A 104 17.42 13.20 15.71
N GLU A 105 17.89 11.95 15.78
CA GLU A 105 19.23 11.61 16.30
C GLU A 105 20.34 12.24 15.48
N ASN A 106 20.27 12.18 14.15
CA ASN A 106 21.29 12.76 13.26
C ASN A 106 21.24 14.30 13.24
N LYS A 107 20.06 14.90 13.43
CA LYS A 107 19.91 16.36 13.50
C LYS A 107 20.37 16.94 14.85
N ALA A 108 20.59 16.10 15.87
CA ALA A 108 21.26 16.55 17.08
C ALA A 108 22.65 17.08 16.65
N PRO A 109 22.97 18.36 16.93
CA PRO A 109 24.22 18.94 16.47
C PRO A 109 25.38 18.07 16.95
N PHE A 110 26.25 17.67 16.02
CA PHE A 110 27.56 17.12 16.33
C PHE A 110 28.19 18.05 17.37
N GLN A 111 28.27 17.58 18.62
CA GLN A 111 28.89 18.34 19.70
C GLN A 111 30.37 18.44 19.33
N ILE A 112 30.76 19.57 18.74
CA ILE A 112 32.16 19.92 18.57
C ILE A 112 32.68 20.06 20.00
N ALA A 113 33.38 19.02 20.48
CA ALA A 113 34.07 19.10 21.74
C ALA A 113 35.10 20.22 21.60
N GLU A 114 34.78 21.40 22.15
CA GLU A 114 35.75 22.46 22.33
C GLU A 114 36.79 21.93 23.31
N THR A 115 37.85 21.31 22.77
CA THR A 115 39.05 21.02 23.54
C THR A 115 39.65 22.36 23.89
N ASN A 116 39.37 22.82 25.12
CA ASN A 116 40.06 23.95 25.72
C ASN A 116 41.57 23.64 25.77
N LEU A 117 42.29 24.02 24.71
CA LEU A 117 43.73 24.19 24.77
C LEU A 117 43.97 25.52 25.48
N VAL A 118 44.11 25.45 26.80
CA VAL A 118 44.60 26.55 27.61
C VAL A 118 46.10 26.68 27.31
N GLU A 119 46.49 27.86 26.84
CA GLU A 119 47.88 28.30 26.61
C GLU A 119 48.73 28.30 27.89
#